data_AF-A0A4R6RDH6-F1
#
_entry.id   AF-A0A4R6RDH6-F1
#
_cell.length_a   1.000
_cell.length_b   1.000
_cell.length_c   1.000
_cell.angle_alpha   90.00
_cell.angle_beta   90.00
_cell.angle_gamma   90.00
#
_symmetry.space_group_name_H-M   'P 1'
#
loop_
_entity.id
_entity.type
_entity.pdbx_description
1 polymer ?
#
loop_
_entity_poly.entity_id
_entity_poly.type
_entity_poly.pdbx_seq_one_letter_code
_entity_poly.pdbx_strand_id
1 'polypeptide(L)'
;MLALVALLALGGCGFFGEPDAPAVVTTHNRYPTKGDDKPHPGVARAHRHPVHGIDVSRYQGRIDWNQVAGAGTKFAFIKATEGGDHLDPRFMINWTEAKASGVPRAAYHFVWWCRPAREQASWFIQNVPVDPDALPPVIDVEWQNGANCTRRVSREDAIAKIRIISAMMTARYGKTPIIYTDINFHRDVLEGVGLANPFWLRSTAAEPQVRYRNRRWTMWQWTQTGRVPGIRGHVDRNVFYGSDREWATFVASACDPRDHGRLPGCGDGRRPRTEALTAEAPPPAAVPAAVVPVSVTVPVAVAAAPRPVAAPPVATAALAPSPRRAPAPRPADAGADDLSAFIDQLIPPGQESFAEYSDD
;
A
#
# COMPACT_ATOMS: atom_id res chain seq x y z
N MET A 1 21.32 46.23 78.39
CA MET A 1 20.81 45.42 77.25
C MET A 1 19.96 46.36 76.41
N LEU A 2 20.47 46.99 75.33
CA LEU A 2 20.62 46.46 73.97
C LEU A 2 19.38 45.64 73.53
N ALA A 3 18.68 45.89 72.42
CA ALA A 3 18.98 46.70 71.24
C ALA A 3 17.70 47.07 70.47
N LEU A 4 17.85 48.16 69.71
CA LEU A 4 17.00 48.71 68.66
C LEU A 4 16.93 47.74 67.44
N VAL A 5 15.75 47.47 66.88
CA VAL A 5 15.63 46.97 65.48
C VAL A 5 14.44 47.62 64.80
N ALA A 6 14.72 48.10 63.59
CA ALA A 6 13.95 49.01 62.77
C ALA A 6 12.94 48.32 61.83
N LEU A 7 11.96 49.13 61.42
CA LEU A 7 11.04 48.94 60.30
C LEU A 7 11.77 48.62 58.98
N LEU A 8 11.23 47.67 58.21
CA LEU A 8 11.42 47.59 56.76
C LEU A 8 10.11 47.13 56.12
N ALA A 9 9.52 48.02 55.32
CA ALA A 9 8.39 47.76 54.45
C ALA A 9 8.87 47.16 53.13
N LEU A 10 8.17 46.13 52.63
CA LEU A 10 8.19 45.76 51.22
C LEU A 10 6.74 45.54 50.78
N GLY A 11 6.20 46.52 50.08
CA GLY A 11 4.96 46.39 49.31
C GLY A 11 5.23 45.57 48.06
N GLY A 12 4.64 44.39 47.97
CA GLY A 12 4.59 43.59 46.75
C GLY A 12 3.39 44.00 45.90
N CYS A 13 3.64 44.54 44.70
CA CYS A 13 2.63 44.73 43.67
C CYS A 13 2.09 43.36 43.25
N GLY A 14 0.81 43.08 43.55
CA GLY A 14 0.09 41.95 42.98
C GLY A 14 -0.27 42.24 41.52
N PHE A 15 0.58 41.80 40.59
CA PHE A 15 0.15 41.59 39.21
C PHE A 15 -0.68 40.30 39.18
N PHE A 16 -2.01 40.45 39.14
CA PHE A 16 -2.90 39.36 38.73
C PHE A 16 -2.68 39.13 37.23
N GLY A 17 -1.77 38.22 36.89
CA GLY A 17 -1.67 37.68 35.55
C GLY A 17 -2.95 36.92 35.24
N GLU A 18 -3.66 37.36 34.21
CA GLU A 18 -4.71 36.60 33.53
C GLU A 18 -4.15 35.20 33.20
N PRO A 19 -4.89 34.10 33.43
CA PRO A 19 -4.45 32.80 32.99
C PRO A 19 -4.30 32.83 31.46
N ASP A 20 -3.07 32.68 30.99
CA ASP A 20 -2.73 32.58 29.58
C ASP A 20 -3.74 31.66 28.89
N ALA A 21 -4.51 32.24 27.95
CA ALA A 21 -5.33 31.48 27.04
C ALA A 21 -4.46 30.37 26.43
N PRO A 22 -4.93 29.10 26.36
CA PRO A 22 -4.13 28.02 25.86
C PRO A 22 -3.63 28.39 24.47
N ALA A 23 -2.30 28.42 24.30
CA ALA A 23 -1.67 28.66 23.02
C ALA A 23 -2.33 27.74 21.99
N VAL A 24 -3.02 28.34 21.02
CA VAL A 24 -3.55 27.62 19.87
C VAL A 24 -2.34 27.02 19.18
N VAL A 25 -2.08 25.73 19.42
CA VAL A 25 -1.11 24.97 18.64
C VAL A 25 -1.68 24.94 17.23
N THR A 26 -1.31 25.92 16.41
CA THR A 26 -1.53 25.85 14.97
C THR A 26 -0.78 24.62 14.51
N THR A 27 -1.52 23.53 14.31
CA THR A 27 -0.99 22.34 13.69
C THR A 27 -0.55 22.76 12.29
N HIS A 28 0.76 22.90 12.08
CA HIS A 28 1.31 23.17 10.76
C HIS A 28 1.00 21.97 9.87
N ASN A 29 -0.19 21.96 9.27
CA ASN A 29 -0.59 21.00 8.26
C ASN A 29 0.16 21.34 6.98
N ARG A 30 1.11 20.50 6.60
CA ARG A 30 1.92 20.72 5.39
C ARG A 30 1.11 20.65 4.09
N TYR A 31 -0.10 20.08 4.14
CA TYR A 31 -0.97 19.89 2.99
C TYR A 31 -2.40 20.39 3.29
N PRO A 32 -2.61 21.72 3.37
CA PRO A 32 -3.87 22.32 3.81
C PRO A 32 -5.04 22.08 2.85
N THR A 33 -4.76 21.75 1.58
CA THR A 33 -5.80 21.40 0.58
C THR A 33 -6.37 19.99 0.76
N LYS A 34 -5.77 19.16 1.63
CA LYS A 34 -6.23 17.80 1.92
C LYS A 34 -6.95 17.75 3.26
N GLY A 35 -8.10 17.09 3.30
CA GLY A 35 -8.95 16.93 4.48
C GLY A 35 -8.97 15.53 5.07
N ASP A 36 -9.79 15.36 6.10
CA ASP A 36 -10.19 14.10 6.70
C ASP A 36 -11.60 14.29 7.29
N ASP A 37 -12.54 13.43 6.91
CA ASP A 37 -13.93 13.51 7.35
C ASP A 37 -14.13 13.02 8.79
N LYS A 38 -13.22 12.17 9.29
CA LYS A 38 -13.27 11.62 10.65
C LYS A 38 -11.87 11.66 11.29
N PRO A 39 -11.30 12.86 11.50
CA PRO A 39 -9.95 13.00 12.02
C PRO A 39 -9.86 12.43 13.45
N HIS A 40 -8.76 11.74 13.74
CA HIS A 40 -8.48 11.22 15.07
C HIS A 40 -7.31 11.99 15.73
N PRO A 41 -7.44 12.50 16.98
CA PRO A 41 -6.38 13.29 17.61
C PRO A 41 -5.08 12.49 17.81
N GLY A 42 -5.19 11.18 18.04
CA GLY A 42 -4.04 10.28 18.18
C GLY A 42 -3.15 10.15 16.93
N VAL A 43 -3.55 10.70 15.78
CA VAL A 43 -2.74 10.70 14.55
C VAL A 43 -2.33 12.11 14.12
N ALA A 44 -2.53 13.13 14.97
CA ALA A 44 -2.27 14.54 14.63
C ALA A 44 -0.82 14.80 14.17
N ARG A 45 0.17 14.01 14.63
CA ARG A 45 1.56 14.13 14.17
C ARG A 45 1.75 13.79 12.69
N ALA A 46 0.88 12.98 12.08
CA ALA A 46 0.96 12.66 10.66
C ALA A 46 0.99 13.92 9.78
N HIS A 47 0.21 14.94 10.14
CA HIS A 47 0.15 16.22 9.39
C HIS A 47 1.48 17.00 9.35
N ARG A 48 2.43 16.67 10.23
CA ARG A 48 3.75 17.29 10.32
C ARG A 48 4.82 16.53 9.54
N HIS A 49 4.50 15.41 8.89
CA HIS A 49 5.45 14.74 8.00
C HIS A 49 5.58 15.50 6.66
N PRO A 50 6.77 15.54 6.04
CA PRO A 50 6.96 16.33 4.82
C PRO A 50 6.42 15.61 3.60
N VAL A 51 6.36 14.28 3.64
CA VAL A 51 6.07 13.46 2.47
C VAL A 51 4.78 12.69 2.72
N HIS A 52 3.73 13.12 2.01
CA HIS A 52 2.41 12.50 2.08
C HIS A 52 2.09 11.76 0.78
N GLY A 53 1.50 10.58 0.92
CA GLY A 53 1.01 9.78 -0.20
C GLY A 53 -0.45 9.37 -0.01
N ILE A 54 -0.93 8.59 -0.96
CA ILE A 54 -2.24 7.93 -0.94
C ILE A 54 -2.09 6.46 -1.29
N ASP A 55 -3.09 5.66 -0.98
CA ASP A 55 -3.28 4.35 -1.60
C ASP A 55 -4.68 4.22 -2.16
N VAL A 56 -4.79 3.55 -3.32
CA VAL A 56 -6.00 3.54 -4.14
C VAL A 56 -6.23 2.20 -4.81
N SER A 57 -7.50 1.92 -5.08
CA SER A 57 -7.97 0.76 -5.84
C SER A 57 -9.11 1.19 -6.78
N ARG A 58 -9.82 0.22 -7.36
CA ARG A 58 -11.08 0.48 -8.07
C ARG A 58 -12.11 1.28 -7.27
N TYR A 59 -12.08 1.21 -5.94
CA TYR A 59 -13.09 1.85 -5.08
C TYR A 59 -13.01 3.37 -5.08
N GLN A 60 -11.85 3.95 -5.43
CA GLN A 60 -11.69 5.40 -5.59
C GLN A 60 -12.21 5.91 -6.95
N GLY A 61 -12.69 5.01 -7.82
CA GLY A 61 -13.32 5.37 -9.09
C GLY A 61 -12.34 6.02 -10.08
N ARG A 62 -12.81 7.07 -10.76
CA ARG A 62 -11.96 7.88 -11.65
C ARG A 62 -11.24 8.94 -10.82
N ILE A 63 -9.92 9.00 -10.99
CA ILE A 63 -9.04 9.94 -10.29
C ILE A 63 -8.53 10.97 -11.28
N ASP A 64 -8.54 12.25 -10.89
CA ASP A 64 -7.79 13.29 -11.59
C ASP A 64 -6.39 13.40 -10.98
N TRP A 65 -5.42 12.73 -11.61
CA TRP A 65 -4.06 12.64 -11.11
C TRP A 65 -3.29 13.97 -11.13
N ASN A 66 -3.67 14.91 -12.02
CA ASN A 66 -3.08 16.24 -12.03
C ASN A 66 -3.50 17.05 -10.80
N GLN A 67 -4.78 16.94 -10.39
CA GLN A 67 -5.24 17.54 -9.13
C GLN A 67 -4.61 16.86 -7.91
N VAL A 68 -4.46 15.53 -7.93
CA VAL A 68 -3.78 14.77 -6.86
C VAL A 68 -2.33 15.23 -6.69
N ALA A 69 -1.61 15.40 -7.81
CA ALA A 69 -0.24 15.91 -7.83
C ALA A 69 -0.18 17.38 -7.38
N GLY A 70 -1.09 18.24 -7.88
CA GLY A 70 -1.21 19.65 -7.50
C GLY A 70 -1.57 19.86 -6.03
N ALA A 71 -2.26 18.90 -5.40
CA ALA A 71 -2.48 18.86 -3.96
C ALA A 71 -1.23 18.46 -3.16
N GLY A 72 -0.10 18.16 -3.81
CA GLY A 72 1.17 17.82 -3.19
C GLY A 72 1.30 16.34 -2.79
N THR A 73 0.55 15.43 -3.42
CA THR A 73 0.76 13.98 -3.21
C THR A 73 2.12 13.55 -3.78
N LYS A 74 2.98 13.00 -2.93
CA LYS A 74 4.37 12.65 -3.24
C LYS A 74 4.56 11.19 -3.64
N PHE A 75 3.59 10.32 -3.35
CA PHE A 75 3.58 8.93 -3.80
C PHE A 75 2.17 8.34 -3.81
N ALA A 76 1.99 7.25 -4.56
CA ALA A 76 0.77 6.46 -4.55
C ALA A 76 1.06 4.94 -4.52
N PHE A 77 0.36 4.20 -3.66
CA PHE A 77 0.27 2.75 -3.77
C PHE A 77 -1.04 2.37 -4.47
N ILE A 78 -0.96 1.57 -5.53
CA ILE A 78 -2.08 1.30 -6.42
C ILE A 78 -2.35 -0.19 -6.42
N LYS A 79 -3.58 -0.60 -6.11
CA LYS A 79 -3.95 -2.01 -6.12
C LYS A 79 -3.72 -2.57 -7.51
N ALA A 80 -2.94 -3.63 -7.61
CA ALA A 80 -2.75 -4.36 -8.85
C ALA A 80 -3.54 -5.66 -8.82
N THR A 81 -3.20 -6.57 -7.92
CA THR A 81 -3.80 -7.90 -7.92
C THR A 81 -4.24 -8.34 -6.53
N GLU A 82 -5.08 -9.36 -6.50
CA GLU A 82 -5.57 -10.03 -5.31
C GLU A 82 -5.63 -11.55 -5.59
N GLY A 83 -5.07 -12.36 -4.70
CA GLY A 83 -5.01 -13.80 -4.90
C GLY A 83 -4.32 -14.22 -6.21
N GLY A 84 -4.80 -15.31 -6.82
CA GLY A 84 -4.20 -15.89 -8.03
C GLY A 84 -4.89 -15.52 -9.35
N ASP A 85 -5.95 -14.71 -9.29
CA ASP A 85 -6.95 -14.62 -10.36
C ASP A 85 -7.68 -13.27 -10.45
N HIS A 86 -7.45 -12.33 -9.52
CA HIS A 86 -8.11 -11.02 -9.55
C HIS A 86 -7.12 -9.92 -9.91
N LEU A 87 -7.42 -9.17 -10.97
CA LEU A 87 -6.76 -7.94 -11.39
C LEU A 87 -7.69 -6.75 -11.05
N ASP A 88 -7.16 -5.71 -10.42
CA ASP A 88 -7.92 -4.48 -10.20
C ASP A 88 -8.16 -3.78 -11.56
N PRO A 89 -9.43 -3.57 -11.96
CA PRO A 89 -9.76 -3.05 -13.28
C PRO A 89 -9.32 -1.59 -13.49
N ARG A 90 -8.94 -0.87 -12.42
CA ARG A 90 -8.38 0.48 -12.50
C ARG A 90 -6.87 0.51 -12.44
N PHE A 91 -6.20 -0.61 -12.17
CA PHE A 91 -4.75 -0.67 -11.97
C PHE A 91 -3.99 0.04 -13.08
N MET A 92 -4.13 -0.40 -14.34
CA MET A 92 -3.29 0.09 -15.43
C MET A 92 -3.54 1.56 -15.78
N ILE A 93 -4.79 2.03 -15.63
CA ILE A 93 -5.15 3.44 -15.83
C ILE A 93 -4.51 4.29 -14.74
N ASN A 94 -4.72 3.93 -13.47
CA ASN A 94 -4.12 4.63 -12.33
C ASN A 94 -2.59 4.59 -12.39
N TRP A 95 -2.01 3.46 -12.79
CA TRP A 95 -0.57 3.28 -12.97
C TRP A 95 -0.04 4.24 -14.02
N THR A 96 -0.62 4.28 -15.21
CA THR A 96 -0.15 5.15 -16.28
C THR A 96 -0.35 6.64 -15.96
N GLU A 97 -1.53 7.01 -15.46
CA GLU A 97 -1.88 8.41 -15.18
C GLU A 97 -1.10 8.99 -13.99
N ALA A 98 -0.88 8.22 -12.92
CA ALA A 98 -0.03 8.67 -11.81
C ALA A 98 1.40 8.97 -12.28
N LYS A 99 1.98 8.13 -13.14
CA LYS A 99 3.31 8.39 -13.73
C LYS A 99 3.31 9.63 -14.60
N ALA A 100 2.28 9.80 -15.45
CA ALA A 100 2.16 10.97 -16.31
C ALA A 100 2.03 12.29 -15.52
N SER A 101 1.39 12.27 -14.35
CA SER A 101 1.30 13.41 -13.44
C SER A 101 2.51 13.58 -12.50
N GLY A 102 3.57 12.79 -12.68
CA GLY A 102 4.81 12.91 -11.90
C GLY A 102 4.69 12.40 -10.45
N VAL A 103 3.73 11.53 -10.16
CA VAL A 103 3.55 10.91 -8.84
C VAL A 103 4.27 9.55 -8.82
N PRO A 104 5.38 9.39 -8.06
CA PRO A 104 6.01 8.09 -7.82
C PRO A 104 5.00 7.05 -7.33
N ARG A 105 5.09 5.83 -7.85
CA ARG A 105 4.04 4.82 -7.63
C ARG A 105 4.58 3.43 -7.38
N ALA A 106 3.85 2.64 -6.60
CA ALA A 106 4.07 1.20 -6.45
C ALA A 106 2.76 0.42 -6.60
N ALA A 107 2.88 -0.79 -7.12
CA ALA A 107 1.78 -1.73 -7.24
C ALA A 107 1.70 -2.55 -5.95
N TYR A 108 0.50 -2.76 -5.42
CA TYR A 108 0.31 -3.65 -4.28
C TYR A 108 -0.50 -4.89 -4.63
N HIS A 109 -0.11 -6.00 -4.00
CA HIS A 109 -0.75 -7.30 -4.08
C HIS A 109 -1.47 -7.61 -2.78
N PHE A 110 -2.79 -7.83 -2.84
CA PHE A 110 -3.58 -8.29 -1.69
C PHE A 110 -3.47 -9.80 -1.53
N VAL A 111 -2.84 -10.24 -0.45
CA VAL A 111 -2.62 -11.67 -0.21
C VAL A 111 -3.93 -12.37 0.15
N TRP A 112 -4.19 -13.47 -0.55
CA TRP A 112 -5.27 -14.40 -0.27
C TRP A 112 -4.73 -15.65 0.44
N TRP A 113 -5.09 -15.85 1.70
CA TRP A 113 -4.50 -16.92 2.53
C TRP A 113 -4.83 -18.33 2.02
N CYS A 114 -5.98 -18.48 1.36
CA CYS A 114 -6.45 -19.73 0.78
C CYS A 114 -5.84 -20.07 -0.59
N ARG A 115 -4.93 -19.24 -1.14
CA ARG A 115 -4.23 -19.53 -2.41
C ARG A 115 -2.74 -19.84 -2.19
N PRO A 116 -2.10 -20.70 -2.99
CA PRO A 116 -0.65 -20.93 -2.94
C PRO A 116 0.17 -19.63 -3.09
N ALA A 117 1.36 -19.61 -2.50
CA ALA A 117 2.24 -18.43 -2.55
C ALA A 117 2.74 -18.15 -3.98
N ARG A 118 3.17 -19.21 -4.68
CA ARG A 118 3.72 -19.14 -6.04
C ARG A 118 2.69 -18.65 -7.06
N GLU A 119 1.47 -19.16 -6.99
CA GLU A 119 0.36 -18.72 -7.87
C GLU A 119 0.12 -17.21 -7.74
N GLN A 120 0.07 -16.71 -6.50
CA GLN A 120 -0.15 -15.29 -6.22
C GLN A 120 0.99 -14.39 -6.71
N ALA A 121 2.24 -14.80 -6.47
CA ALA A 121 3.41 -14.08 -6.94
C ALA A 121 3.48 -14.08 -8.49
N SER A 122 3.26 -15.22 -9.13
CA SER A 122 3.19 -15.33 -10.59
C SER A 122 2.08 -14.45 -11.16
N TRP A 123 0.90 -14.43 -10.54
CA TRP A 123 -0.21 -13.58 -10.95
C TRP A 123 0.15 -12.08 -10.87
N PHE A 124 0.79 -11.64 -9.79
CA PHE A 124 1.30 -10.27 -9.71
C PHE A 124 2.35 -9.96 -10.78
N ILE A 125 3.31 -10.86 -10.99
CA ILE A 125 4.40 -10.70 -11.97
C ILE A 125 3.87 -10.62 -13.41
N GLN A 126 2.85 -11.40 -13.74
CA GLN A 126 2.23 -11.38 -15.07
C GLN A 126 1.49 -10.06 -15.35
N ASN A 127 0.93 -9.42 -14.32
CA ASN A 127 0.05 -8.25 -14.49
C ASN A 127 0.73 -6.90 -14.21
N VAL A 128 1.87 -6.88 -13.52
CA VAL A 128 2.57 -5.65 -13.14
C VAL A 128 3.85 -5.49 -13.97
N PRO A 129 4.00 -4.40 -14.75
CA PRO A 129 5.18 -4.21 -15.58
C PRO A 129 6.41 -3.91 -14.73
N VAL A 130 7.57 -4.39 -15.17
CA VAL A 130 8.86 -3.94 -14.61
C VAL A 130 9.10 -2.51 -15.06
N ASP A 131 8.98 -1.58 -14.11
CA ASP A 131 9.22 -0.16 -14.30
C ASP A 131 10.36 0.28 -13.37
N PRO A 132 11.53 0.70 -13.92
CA PRO A 132 12.65 1.13 -13.10
C PRO A 132 12.31 2.35 -12.22
N ASP A 133 11.35 3.19 -12.65
CA ASP A 133 10.94 4.40 -11.94
C ASP A 133 9.88 4.12 -10.86
N ALA A 134 9.32 2.90 -10.82
CA ALA A 134 8.36 2.53 -9.79
C ALA A 134 9.05 2.39 -8.42
N LEU A 135 8.32 2.65 -7.34
CA LEU A 135 8.73 2.28 -5.99
C LEU A 135 8.73 0.74 -5.84
N PRO A 136 9.33 0.18 -4.78
CA PRO A 136 9.25 -1.26 -4.52
C PRO A 136 7.80 -1.76 -4.51
N PRO A 137 7.51 -2.96 -5.06
CA PRO A 137 6.18 -3.54 -4.98
C PRO A 137 5.77 -3.75 -3.52
N VAL A 138 4.47 -3.80 -3.26
CA VAL A 138 3.93 -3.96 -1.90
C VAL A 138 3.21 -5.29 -1.78
N ILE A 139 3.46 -6.00 -0.67
CA ILE A 139 2.70 -7.17 -0.24
C ILE A 139 1.76 -6.70 0.87
N ASP A 140 0.46 -6.70 0.59
CA ASP A 140 -0.59 -6.36 1.54
C ASP A 140 -1.05 -7.64 2.28
N VAL A 141 -0.73 -7.70 3.58
CA VAL A 141 -1.07 -8.81 4.46
C VAL A 141 -2.00 -8.38 5.59
N GLU A 142 -3.25 -8.81 5.46
CA GLU A 142 -4.28 -8.66 6.47
C GLU A 142 -5.20 -9.90 6.48
N TRP A 143 -5.96 -10.10 7.56
CA TRP A 143 -6.93 -11.19 7.64
C TRP A 143 -8.14 -10.90 6.75
N GLN A 144 -8.62 -11.89 5.99
CA GLN A 144 -9.83 -11.71 5.18
C GLN A 144 -11.08 -11.69 6.08
N ASN A 145 -11.53 -10.51 6.47
CA ASN A 145 -12.75 -10.35 7.25
C ASN A 145 -13.98 -10.51 6.34
N GLY A 146 -14.84 -11.50 6.60
CA GLY A 146 -16.12 -11.67 5.89
C GLY A 146 -16.01 -12.27 4.48
N ALA A 147 -14.88 -12.88 4.13
CA ALA A 147 -14.67 -13.56 2.86
C ALA A 147 -14.94 -15.07 2.92
N ASN A 148 -15.09 -15.69 1.74
CA ASN A 148 -15.20 -17.15 1.60
C ASN A 148 -13.91 -17.90 1.95
N CYS A 149 -12.79 -17.20 2.12
CA CYS A 149 -11.58 -17.79 2.70
C CYS A 149 -11.74 -17.87 4.22
N THR A 150 -12.36 -18.96 4.67
CA THR A 150 -12.60 -19.23 6.10
C THR A 150 -11.37 -19.78 6.82
N ARG A 151 -10.31 -20.13 6.07
CA ARG A 151 -9.11 -20.76 6.62
C ARG A 151 -8.18 -19.71 7.22
N ARG A 152 -8.03 -19.75 8.54
CA ARG A 152 -6.94 -19.06 9.24
C ARG A 152 -5.68 -19.91 9.11
N VAL A 153 -4.76 -19.49 8.26
CA VAL A 153 -3.43 -20.12 8.13
C VAL A 153 -2.66 -20.03 9.45
N SER A 154 -1.79 -21.00 9.71
CA SER A 154 -0.87 -20.91 10.85
C SER A 154 0.05 -19.70 10.69
N ARG A 155 0.64 -19.27 11.80
CA ARG A 155 1.59 -18.16 11.80
C ARG A 155 2.82 -18.50 10.95
N GLU A 156 3.30 -19.73 11.06
CA GLU A 156 4.45 -20.26 10.34
C GLU A 156 4.16 -20.28 8.82
N ASP A 157 3.01 -20.78 8.41
CA ASP A 157 2.61 -20.83 7.00
C ASP A 157 2.42 -19.43 6.40
N ALA A 158 1.87 -18.49 7.18
CA ALA A 158 1.71 -17.12 6.76
C ALA A 158 3.09 -16.47 6.51
N ILE A 159 4.04 -16.65 7.43
CA ILE A 159 5.42 -16.15 7.27
C ILE A 159 6.10 -16.80 6.06
N ALA A 160 5.96 -18.11 5.87
CA ALA A 160 6.52 -18.81 4.71
C ALA A 160 5.95 -18.27 3.39
N LYS A 161 4.63 -18.09 3.31
CA LYS A 161 3.95 -17.49 2.15
C LYS A 161 4.48 -16.08 1.84
N ILE A 162 4.62 -15.23 2.86
CA ILE A 162 5.17 -13.87 2.72
C ILE A 162 6.59 -13.91 2.17
N ARG A 163 7.44 -14.80 2.68
CA ARG A 163 8.83 -14.95 2.22
C ARG A 163 8.91 -15.39 0.76
N ILE A 164 8.08 -16.36 0.35
CA ILE A 164 8.04 -16.84 -1.04
C ILE A 164 7.60 -15.71 -1.98
N ILE A 165 6.48 -15.04 -1.68
CA ILE A 165 6.01 -13.91 -2.49
C ILE A 165 7.07 -12.81 -2.55
N SER A 166 7.68 -12.49 -1.42
CA SER A 166 8.73 -11.47 -1.34
C SER A 166 9.96 -11.84 -2.17
N ALA A 167 10.42 -13.09 -2.14
CA ALA A 167 11.55 -13.56 -2.92
C ALA A 167 11.27 -13.48 -4.42
N MET A 168 10.09 -13.94 -4.86
CA MET A 168 9.66 -13.91 -6.26
C MET A 168 9.57 -12.48 -6.81
N MET A 169 8.94 -11.57 -6.04
CA MET A 169 8.88 -10.16 -6.42
C MET A 169 10.28 -9.54 -6.43
N THR A 170 11.13 -9.84 -5.45
CA THR A 170 12.52 -9.31 -5.42
C THR A 170 13.29 -9.75 -6.66
N ALA A 171 13.20 -11.03 -7.03
CA ALA A 171 13.86 -11.58 -8.22
C ALA A 171 13.36 -10.91 -9.51
N ARG A 172 12.06 -10.65 -9.63
CA ARG A 172 11.49 -10.03 -10.83
C ARG A 172 11.78 -8.54 -10.96
N TYR A 173 11.64 -7.79 -9.85
CA TYR A 173 11.66 -6.33 -9.88
C TYR A 173 12.99 -5.71 -9.43
N GLY A 174 13.91 -6.51 -8.89
CA GLY A 174 15.19 -6.05 -8.35
C GLY A 174 15.05 -5.13 -7.14
N LYS A 175 13.89 -5.18 -6.45
CA LYS A 175 13.52 -4.27 -5.34
C LYS A 175 12.89 -5.09 -4.23
N THR A 176 13.37 -4.93 -2.99
CA THR A 176 12.79 -5.60 -1.82
C THR A 176 11.38 -5.08 -1.57
N PRO A 177 10.33 -5.93 -1.60
CA PRO A 177 8.96 -5.48 -1.43
C PRO A 177 8.70 -4.83 -0.08
N ILE A 178 7.81 -3.84 -0.05
CA ILE A 178 7.27 -3.27 1.20
C ILE A 178 6.18 -4.21 1.72
N ILE A 179 6.14 -4.44 3.04
CA ILE A 179 5.05 -5.19 3.68
C ILE A 179 4.06 -4.20 4.28
N TYR A 180 2.84 -4.20 3.76
CA TYR A 180 1.70 -3.55 4.40
C TYR A 180 1.00 -4.49 5.38
N THR A 181 0.56 -3.97 6.52
CA THR A 181 -0.26 -4.76 7.45
C THR A 181 -1.07 -3.90 8.43
N ASP A 182 -2.19 -4.45 8.90
CA ASP A 182 -2.96 -3.89 10.00
C ASP A 182 -2.45 -4.34 11.38
N ILE A 183 -3.02 -3.78 12.45
CA ILE A 183 -2.59 -4.05 13.83
C ILE A 183 -2.87 -5.51 14.22
N ASN A 184 -3.95 -6.11 13.70
CA ASN A 184 -4.38 -7.44 14.11
C ASN A 184 -3.48 -8.52 13.47
N PHE A 185 -3.28 -8.45 12.16
CA PHE A 185 -2.40 -9.38 11.46
C PHE A 185 -0.97 -9.25 11.97
N HIS A 186 -0.48 -8.03 12.23
CA HIS A 186 0.84 -7.84 12.79
C HIS A 186 0.99 -8.52 14.16
N ARG A 187 0.09 -8.27 15.10
CA ARG A 187 0.11 -8.90 16.43
C ARG A 187 0.11 -10.41 16.31
N ASP A 188 -0.77 -10.95 15.47
CA ASP A 188 -1.00 -12.38 15.38
C ASP A 188 0.17 -13.11 14.68
N VAL A 189 0.76 -12.50 13.64
CA VAL A 189 1.72 -13.18 12.75
C VAL A 189 3.12 -12.55 12.75
N LEU A 190 3.23 -11.22 12.69
CA LEU A 190 4.49 -10.54 12.35
C LEU A 190 5.25 -10.00 13.58
N GLU A 191 4.63 -9.93 14.75
CA GLU A 191 5.27 -9.44 15.97
C GLU A 191 6.48 -10.31 16.35
N GLY A 192 7.66 -9.73 16.57
CA GLY A 192 8.89 -10.50 16.84
C GLY A 192 9.54 -11.16 15.61
N VAL A 193 8.87 -11.18 14.45
CA VAL A 193 9.47 -11.70 13.21
C VAL A 193 10.48 -10.68 12.64
N GLY A 194 11.67 -11.16 12.29
CA GLY A 194 12.68 -10.40 11.57
C GLY A 194 12.51 -10.55 10.05
N LEU A 195 12.12 -9.47 9.38
CA LEU A 195 12.05 -9.37 7.92
C LEU A 195 12.89 -8.17 7.49
N ALA A 196 13.66 -8.31 6.41
CA ALA A 196 14.45 -7.21 5.85
C ALA A 196 13.57 -6.16 5.14
N ASN A 197 12.31 -6.50 4.86
CA ASN A 197 11.36 -5.64 4.18
C ASN A 197 11.08 -4.34 4.95
N PRO A 198 10.95 -3.19 4.25
CA PRO A 198 10.34 -2.00 4.83
C PRO A 198 8.87 -2.26 5.18
N PHE A 199 8.37 -1.58 6.21
CA PHE A 199 6.99 -1.76 6.70
C PHE A 199 6.13 -0.53 6.40
N TRP A 200 4.94 -0.79 5.85
CA TRP A 200 3.84 0.16 5.76
C TRP A 200 2.76 -0.23 6.78
N LEU A 201 2.66 0.52 7.88
CA LEU A 201 1.79 0.14 8.99
C LEU A 201 0.50 0.97 8.99
N ARG A 202 -0.64 0.32 9.17
CA ARG A 202 -1.94 1.00 9.33
C ARG A 202 -2.24 1.30 10.79
N SER A 203 -2.28 2.58 11.16
CA SER A 203 -2.72 3.00 12.49
C SER A 203 -3.51 4.29 12.41
N THR A 204 -4.84 4.21 12.51
CA THR A 204 -5.74 5.35 12.32
C THR A 204 -6.17 6.04 13.61
N ALA A 205 -5.72 5.52 14.76
CA ALA A 205 -6.10 6.01 16.08
C ALA A 205 -4.91 6.34 17.00
N ALA A 206 -3.68 6.03 16.59
CA ALA A 206 -2.47 6.30 17.34
C ALA A 206 -1.25 6.28 16.39
N GLU A 207 -0.11 6.77 16.84
CA GLU A 207 1.15 6.61 16.10
C GLU A 207 1.60 5.12 16.09
N PRO A 208 2.26 4.64 15.02
CA PRO A 208 2.56 3.21 14.87
C PRO A 208 3.37 2.60 16.03
N GLN A 209 4.33 3.35 16.59
CA GLN A 209 5.16 2.87 17.71
C GLN A 209 4.33 2.46 18.94
N VAL A 210 3.17 3.09 19.15
CA VAL A 210 2.27 2.80 20.27
C VAL A 210 1.52 1.48 20.06
N ARG A 211 1.19 1.14 18.81
CA ARG A 211 0.32 -0.02 18.48
C ARG A 211 1.09 -1.25 18.04
N TYR A 212 2.33 -1.09 17.59
CA TYR A 212 3.11 -2.16 16.95
C TYR A 212 4.36 -2.57 17.74
N ARG A 213 4.36 -2.40 19.08
CA ARG A 213 5.50 -2.68 19.97
C ARG A 213 6.83 -2.12 19.44
N ASN A 214 6.83 -0.84 19.06
CA ASN A 214 7.97 -0.16 18.46
C ASN A 214 8.51 -0.79 17.16
N ARG A 215 7.68 -1.51 16.38
CA ARG A 215 8.05 -1.94 15.03
C ARG A 215 8.47 -0.72 14.21
N ARG A 216 9.70 -0.76 13.68
CA ARG A 216 10.20 0.27 12.77
C ARG A 216 9.33 0.29 11.51
N TRP A 217 8.77 1.46 11.19
CA TRP A 217 7.95 1.68 10.01
C TRP A 217 8.66 2.60 9.02
N THR A 218 8.34 2.43 7.74
CA THR A 218 8.81 3.24 6.61
C THR A 218 7.67 4.11 6.10
N MET A 219 6.48 3.53 6.00
CA MET A 219 5.23 4.23 5.67
C MET A 219 4.19 4.03 6.77
N TRP A 220 3.30 5.00 6.93
CA TRP A 220 2.20 4.94 7.90
C TRP A 220 0.89 5.37 7.23
N GLN A 221 -0.08 4.44 7.16
CA GLN A 221 -1.47 4.77 6.82
C GLN A 221 -2.17 5.28 8.08
N TRP A 222 -2.50 6.57 8.08
CA TRP A 222 -2.97 7.26 9.27
C TRP A 222 -4.44 7.64 9.22
N THR A 223 -5.09 7.57 8.05
CA THR A 223 -6.54 7.73 7.91
C THR A 223 -7.06 6.99 6.69
N GLN A 224 -8.32 6.56 6.76
CA GLN A 224 -9.11 5.96 5.67
C GLN A 224 -10.30 6.85 5.25
N THR A 225 -10.44 8.00 5.90
CA THR A 225 -11.51 8.97 5.66
C THR A 225 -10.94 10.28 5.10
N GLY A 226 -9.75 10.20 4.51
CA GLY A 226 -9.07 11.34 3.90
C GLY A 226 -9.83 11.91 2.69
N ARG A 227 -9.62 13.20 2.46
CA ARG A 227 -10.08 13.92 1.27
C ARG A 227 -8.88 14.50 0.53
N VAL A 228 -8.79 14.24 -0.78
CA VAL A 228 -7.72 14.74 -1.64
C VAL A 228 -8.35 15.29 -2.93
N PRO A 229 -8.02 16.52 -3.35
CA PRO A 229 -8.44 17.05 -4.65
C PRO A 229 -8.14 16.07 -5.78
N GLY A 230 -9.12 15.89 -6.67
CA GLY A 230 -9.06 14.91 -7.76
C GLY A 230 -9.64 13.53 -7.44
N ILE A 231 -9.97 13.23 -6.18
CA ILE A 231 -10.61 11.96 -5.80
C ILE A 231 -11.99 12.24 -5.21
N ARG A 232 -13.01 11.57 -5.74
CA ARG A 232 -14.36 11.59 -5.17
C ARG A 232 -14.45 10.53 -4.07
N GLY A 233 -15.03 10.89 -2.93
CA GLY A 233 -15.14 9.93 -1.82
C GLY A 233 -13.91 9.96 -0.90
N HIS A 234 -13.85 8.98 0.00
CA HIS A 234 -12.72 8.83 0.91
C HIS A 234 -11.52 8.22 0.18
N VAL A 235 -10.34 8.61 0.63
CA VAL A 235 -9.08 8.01 0.21
C VAL A 235 -8.17 7.81 1.41
N ASP A 236 -7.46 6.69 1.41
CA ASP A 236 -6.48 6.37 2.42
C ASP A 236 -5.27 7.31 2.26
N ARG A 237 -4.83 7.91 3.38
CA ARG A 237 -3.69 8.84 3.38
C ARG A 237 -2.53 8.25 4.14
N ASN A 238 -1.36 8.44 3.57
CA ASN A 238 -0.10 7.89 4.05
C ASN A 238 0.93 8.97 4.30
N VAL A 239 1.90 8.67 5.16
CA VAL A 239 3.12 9.46 5.31
C VAL A 239 4.35 8.56 5.25
N PHE A 240 5.44 9.10 4.72
CA PHE A 240 6.78 8.52 4.86
C PHE A 240 7.43 9.02 6.15
N TYR A 241 8.24 8.16 6.79
CA TYR A 241 8.81 8.46 8.11
C TYR A 241 9.74 9.69 8.10
N GLY A 242 10.48 9.91 7.01
CA GLY A 242 11.62 10.80 6.94
C GLY A 242 11.38 12.15 6.27
N SER A 243 12.48 12.87 6.07
CA SER A 243 12.59 14.15 5.36
C SER A 243 12.45 14.03 3.84
N ASP A 244 12.31 15.16 3.14
CA ASP A 244 12.33 15.20 1.66
C ASP A 244 13.63 14.63 1.07
N ARG A 245 14.76 14.80 1.77
CA ARG A 245 16.06 14.22 1.36
C ARG A 245 16.04 12.70 1.47
N GLU A 246 15.60 12.17 2.60
CA GLU A 246 15.47 10.73 2.80
C GLU A 246 14.47 10.12 1.81
N TRP A 247 13.39 10.85 1.50
CA TRP A 247 12.46 10.45 0.47
C TRP A 247 13.11 10.39 -0.92
N ALA A 248 13.86 11.41 -1.32
CA ALA A 248 14.60 11.38 -2.59
C ALA A 248 15.56 10.19 -2.66
N THR A 249 16.24 9.88 -1.55
CA THR A 249 17.09 8.68 -1.42
C THR A 249 16.28 7.39 -1.57
N PHE A 250 15.10 7.29 -0.95
CA PHE A 250 14.21 6.12 -1.07
C PHE A 250 13.74 5.92 -2.52
N VAL A 251 13.30 6.99 -3.20
CA VAL A 251 12.87 6.94 -4.60
C VAL A 251 14.03 6.51 -5.52
N ALA A 252 15.23 7.05 -5.32
CA ALA A 252 16.38 6.76 -6.17
C ALA A 252 16.96 5.35 -5.97
N SER A 253 16.92 4.83 -4.74
CA SER A 253 17.54 3.54 -4.39
C SER A 253 16.55 2.38 -4.27
N ALA A 254 15.24 2.67 -4.24
CA ALA A 254 14.20 1.70 -3.90
C ALA A 254 14.43 1.01 -2.53
N CYS A 255 15.11 1.71 -1.62
CA CYS A 255 15.67 1.14 -0.41
C CYS A 255 15.51 2.11 0.76
N ASP A 256 15.15 1.61 1.94
CA ASP A 256 15.02 2.45 3.14
C ASP A 256 16.37 3.11 3.45
N PRO A 257 16.46 4.46 3.52
CA PRO A 257 17.72 5.16 3.73
C PRO A 257 18.46 4.71 5.01
N ARG A 258 17.73 4.22 6.01
CA ARG A 258 18.29 3.70 7.26
C ARG A 258 19.02 2.36 7.09
N ASP A 259 18.89 1.72 5.93
CA ASP A 259 19.44 0.38 5.66
C ASP A 259 20.57 0.36 4.63
N HIS A 260 20.93 1.51 4.04
CA HIS A 260 21.98 1.63 3.01
C HIS A 260 23.36 1.12 3.46
N GLY A 261 23.67 1.17 4.77
CA GLY A 261 24.91 0.63 5.33
C GLY A 261 24.80 -0.79 5.89
N ARG A 262 23.60 -1.40 5.86
CA ARG A 262 23.30 -2.65 6.57
C ARG A 262 22.92 -3.79 5.64
N LEU A 263 22.18 -3.50 4.57
CA LEU A 263 21.68 -4.52 3.64
C LEU A 263 22.53 -4.51 2.35
N PRO A 264 23.11 -5.65 1.93
CA PRO A 264 23.83 -5.75 0.67
C PRO A 264 22.95 -5.30 -0.52
N GLY A 265 23.52 -4.51 -1.44
CA GLY A 265 22.80 -3.98 -2.62
C GLY A 265 21.86 -2.81 -2.34
N CYS A 266 21.74 -2.37 -1.09
CA CYS A 266 20.92 -1.22 -0.72
C CYS A 266 21.75 0.06 -0.77
N GLY A 267 21.44 1.00 -1.68
CA GLY A 267 22.08 2.32 -1.72
C GLY A 267 23.44 2.38 -2.43
N ASP A 268 23.91 1.29 -3.03
CA ASP A 268 25.20 1.22 -3.75
C ASP A 268 25.17 1.90 -5.14
N GLY A 269 24.01 2.40 -5.58
CA GLY A 269 23.80 3.02 -6.89
C GLY A 269 24.04 2.06 -8.07
N ARG A 270 24.45 0.82 -7.80
CA ARG A 270 24.53 -0.26 -8.78
C ARG A 270 23.18 -0.93 -8.74
N ARG A 271 22.32 -0.57 -9.70
CA ARG A 271 21.28 -1.51 -10.13
C ARG A 271 21.97 -2.87 -10.27
N PRO A 272 21.42 -3.96 -9.69
CA PRO A 272 22.01 -5.29 -9.85
C PRO A 272 22.34 -5.46 -11.32
N ARG A 273 23.62 -5.68 -11.65
CA ARG A 273 23.97 -6.01 -13.02
C ARG A 273 23.18 -7.25 -13.34
N THR A 274 22.29 -7.13 -14.32
CA THR A 274 21.70 -8.25 -15.02
C THR A 274 22.82 -8.96 -15.76
N GLU A 275 23.72 -9.62 -15.04
CA GLU A 275 24.59 -10.64 -15.62
C GLU A 275 23.69 -11.85 -15.88
N ALA A 276 23.12 -11.84 -17.08
CA ALA A 276 22.59 -12.97 -17.84
C ALA A 276 21.57 -13.89 -17.16
N LEU A 277 20.30 -13.47 -17.20
CA LEU A 277 19.22 -14.34 -17.67
C LEU A 277 18.85 -13.88 -19.08
N THR A 278 19.70 -14.19 -20.06
CA THR A 278 19.32 -14.16 -21.47
C THR A 278 18.52 -15.42 -21.77
N ALA A 279 17.28 -15.47 -21.30
CA ALA A 279 16.27 -16.27 -21.96
C ALA A 279 15.59 -15.32 -22.95
N GLU A 280 16.00 -15.41 -24.21
CA GLU A 280 15.32 -14.74 -25.33
C GLU A 280 13.85 -15.14 -25.29
N ALA A 281 12.97 -14.18 -25.00
CA ALA A 281 11.53 -14.41 -25.03
C ALA A 281 11.16 -14.87 -26.46
N PRO A 282 10.41 -15.97 -26.62
CA PRO A 282 9.98 -16.38 -27.95
C PRO A 282 9.15 -15.26 -28.58
N PRO A 283 9.28 -15.02 -29.91
CA PRO A 283 8.53 -13.97 -30.58
C PRO A 283 7.02 -14.20 -30.39
N PRO A 284 6.23 -13.11 -30.28
CA PRO A 284 4.79 -13.23 -30.07
C PRO A 284 4.17 -14.05 -31.20
N ALA A 285 3.41 -15.08 -30.84
CA ALA A 285 2.63 -15.86 -31.79
C ALA A 285 1.75 -14.91 -32.61
N ALA A 286 1.81 -15.04 -33.93
CA ALA A 286 1.03 -14.25 -34.86
C ALA A 286 -0.45 -14.36 -34.53
N VAL A 287 -1.09 -13.21 -34.26
CA VAL A 287 -2.54 -13.11 -34.15
C VAL A 287 -3.13 -13.40 -35.53
N PRO A 288 -4.02 -14.39 -35.71
CA PRO A 288 -4.68 -14.57 -37.00
C PRO A 288 -5.57 -13.36 -37.29
N ALA A 289 -5.49 -12.90 -38.54
CA ALA A 289 -6.17 -11.72 -39.03
C ALA A 289 -7.71 -11.88 -39.05
N ALA A 290 -8.38 -10.76 -38.75
CA ALA A 290 -9.71 -10.34 -39.18
C ALA A 290 -10.89 -11.32 -38.94
N VAL A 291 -11.69 -11.03 -37.91
CA VAL A 291 -13.12 -11.35 -37.92
C VAL A 291 -13.86 -10.15 -38.52
N VAL A 292 -14.51 -10.38 -39.66
CA VAL A 292 -15.37 -9.43 -40.38
C VAL A 292 -16.54 -9.00 -39.47
N PRO A 293 -16.92 -7.72 -39.41
CA PRO A 293 -18.10 -7.32 -38.66
C PRO A 293 -19.37 -7.78 -39.38
N VAL A 294 -20.16 -8.64 -38.74
CA VAL A 294 -21.55 -8.89 -39.11
C VAL A 294 -22.39 -7.73 -38.60
N SER A 295 -23.01 -6.98 -39.50
CA SER A 295 -23.99 -5.95 -39.16
C SER A 295 -25.26 -6.60 -38.62
N VAL A 296 -25.56 -6.40 -37.34
CA VAL A 296 -26.88 -6.71 -36.77
C VAL A 296 -27.61 -5.39 -36.54
N THR A 297 -28.61 -5.11 -37.36
CA THR A 297 -29.60 -4.06 -37.11
C THR A 297 -30.55 -4.51 -36.01
N VAL A 298 -30.57 -3.78 -34.89
CA VAL A 298 -31.59 -3.92 -33.83
C VAL A 298 -32.55 -2.72 -33.92
N PRO A 299 -33.87 -2.92 -33.96
CA PRO A 299 -34.82 -1.81 -34.01
C PRO A 299 -34.84 -1.04 -32.68
N VAL A 300 -34.87 0.29 -32.79
CA VAL A 300 -35.00 1.21 -31.65
C VAL A 300 -36.45 1.18 -31.15
N ALA A 301 -36.66 0.68 -29.93
CA ALA A 301 -37.89 0.91 -29.18
C ALA A 301 -37.67 2.12 -28.25
N VAL A 302 -38.48 3.17 -28.45
CA VAL A 302 -38.50 4.36 -27.61
C VAL A 302 -39.23 4.02 -26.30
N ALA A 303 -38.53 4.07 -25.17
CA ALA A 303 -39.14 3.95 -23.84
C ALA A 303 -39.08 5.29 -23.09
N ALA A 304 -40.23 5.67 -22.54
CA ALA A 304 -40.47 6.93 -21.84
C ALA A 304 -39.70 7.07 -20.51
N ALA A 305 -39.43 8.33 -20.13
CA ALA A 305 -38.66 8.72 -18.94
C ALA A 305 -39.34 8.35 -17.61
N PRO A 306 -38.60 7.87 -16.58
CA PRO A 306 -39.13 7.72 -15.24
C PRO A 306 -38.98 9.00 -14.40
N ARG A 307 -39.98 9.23 -13.54
CA ARG A 307 -40.07 10.30 -12.52
C ARG A 307 -39.04 10.12 -11.37
N PRO A 308 -38.70 11.21 -10.64
CA PRO A 308 -37.65 11.15 -9.61
C PRO A 308 -38.15 10.44 -8.35
N VAL A 309 -37.32 9.52 -7.82
CA VAL A 309 -37.52 8.89 -6.51
C VAL A 309 -36.39 9.32 -5.58
N ALA A 310 -36.76 9.71 -4.36
CA ALA A 310 -35.88 10.23 -3.32
C ALA A 310 -34.85 9.20 -2.81
N ALA A 311 -33.69 9.70 -2.40
CA ALA A 311 -32.56 8.90 -1.90
C ALA A 311 -32.80 8.37 -0.47
N PRO A 312 -32.48 7.09 -0.18
CA PRO A 312 -32.43 6.55 1.18
C PRO A 312 -31.04 6.76 1.83
N PRO A 313 -30.92 6.63 3.17
CA PRO A 313 -29.74 7.03 3.91
C PRO A 313 -28.56 6.05 3.80
N VAL A 314 -27.36 6.60 4.02
CA VAL A 314 -26.04 5.97 3.93
C VAL A 314 -25.84 4.89 5.01
N ALA A 315 -25.57 3.65 4.58
CA ALA A 315 -25.13 2.56 5.43
C ALA A 315 -23.61 2.34 5.31
N THR A 316 -22.97 2.09 6.46
CA THR A 316 -21.58 1.66 6.64
C THR A 316 -21.27 0.38 5.86
N ALA A 317 -20.32 0.44 4.92
CA ALA A 317 -19.91 -0.72 4.12
C ALA A 317 -18.89 -1.58 4.85
N ALA A 318 -19.37 -2.69 5.42
CA ALA A 318 -18.60 -3.92 5.55
C ALA A 318 -18.54 -4.62 4.17
N LEU A 319 -17.41 -5.25 3.87
CA LEU A 319 -17.16 -6.00 2.63
C LEU A 319 -18.18 -7.14 2.45
N ALA A 320 -18.84 -7.21 1.30
CA ALA A 320 -19.66 -8.35 0.87
C ALA A 320 -19.35 -8.71 -0.60
N PRO A 321 -19.33 -10.01 -0.98
CA PRO A 321 -18.85 -10.48 -2.29
C PRO A 321 -19.91 -10.43 -3.41
N SER A 322 -19.44 -10.35 -4.66
CA SER A 322 -20.24 -10.40 -5.91
C SER A 322 -20.22 -11.81 -6.56
N PRO A 323 -21.19 -12.16 -7.43
CA PRO A 323 -21.38 -13.51 -7.94
C PRO A 323 -20.43 -13.88 -9.10
N ARG A 324 -20.18 -15.19 -9.24
CA ARG A 324 -19.20 -15.84 -10.13
C ARG A 324 -19.54 -15.73 -11.62
N ARG A 325 -18.51 -15.74 -12.46
CA ARG A 325 -18.56 -16.15 -13.87
C ARG A 325 -17.64 -17.36 -14.07
N ALA A 326 -18.02 -18.30 -14.93
CA ALA A 326 -17.31 -19.56 -15.16
C ALA A 326 -15.91 -19.35 -15.79
N PRO A 327 -14.94 -20.26 -15.51
CA PRO A 327 -13.55 -20.09 -15.94
C PRO A 327 -13.35 -20.42 -17.42
N ALA A 328 -12.51 -19.63 -18.09
CA ALA A 328 -11.99 -19.91 -19.43
C ALA A 328 -10.75 -20.83 -19.36
N PRO A 329 -10.46 -21.63 -20.41
CA PRO A 329 -9.37 -22.60 -20.39
C PRO A 329 -7.97 -21.94 -20.45
N ARG A 330 -7.01 -22.57 -19.75
CA ARG A 330 -5.61 -22.16 -19.60
C ARG A 330 -4.78 -22.35 -20.90
N PRO A 331 -3.94 -21.39 -21.31
CA PRO A 331 -2.78 -21.64 -22.16
C PRO A 331 -1.57 -22.12 -21.34
N ALA A 332 -0.67 -22.88 -21.96
CA ALA A 332 0.48 -23.54 -21.34
C ALA A 332 1.60 -22.56 -20.90
N ASP A 333 2.15 -22.83 -19.71
CA ASP A 333 3.26 -22.11 -19.07
C ASP A 333 4.60 -22.42 -19.75
N ALA A 334 5.33 -21.40 -20.20
CA ALA A 334 6.69 -21.55 -20.75
C ALA A 334 7.72 -20.61 -20.10
N GLY A 335 7.45 -20.09 -18.90
CA GLY A 335 8.36 -19.16 -18.20
C GLY A 335 8.36 -19.25 -16.67
N ALA A 336 7.63 -20.21 -16.08
CA ALA A 336 7.53 -20.37 -14.63
C ALA A 336 8.63 -21.28 -14.05
N ASP A 337 9.15 -22.21 -14.85
CA ASP A 337 10.03 -23.30 -14.38
C ASP A 337 11.43 -22.82 -13.96
N ASP A 338 12.01 -21.87 -14.70
CA ASP A 338 13.37 -21.37 -14.45
C ASP A 338 13.45 -20.47 -13.19
N LEU A 339 12.40 -19.68 -12.94
CA LEU A 339 12.25 -18.93 -11.69
C LEU A 339 12.02 -19.88 -10.50
N SER A 340 11.28 -20.97 -10.70
CA SER A 340 10.97 -21.92 -9.62
C SER A 340 12.23 -22.53 -9.02
N ALA A 341 13.15 -23.00 -9.87
CA ALA A 341 14.40 -23.64 -9.47
C ALA A 341 15.35 -22.69 -8.70
N PHE A 342 15.37 -21.40 -9.05
CA PHE A 342 16.15 -20.40 -8.30
C PHE A 342 15.54 -20.10 -6.92
N ILE A 343 14.21 -20.11 -6.81
CA ILE A 343 13.50 -19.85 -5.55
C ILE A 343 13.65 -21.03 -4.58
N ASP A 344 13.65 -22.26 -5.07
CA ASP A 344 13.84 -23.47 -4.24
C ASP A 344 15.20 -23.46 -3.53
N GLN A 345 16.22 -22.81 -4.11
CA GLN A 345 17.53 -22.62 -3.47
C GLN A 345 17.56 -21.56 -2.36
N LEU A 346 16.56 -20.66 -2.31
CA LEU A 346 16.46 -19.59 -1.30
C LEU A 346 15.60 -19.98 -0.09
N ILE A 347 14.94 -21.15 -0.17
CA ILE A 347 14.09 -21.70 0.89
C ILE A 347 14.88 -22.81 1.60
N PRO A 348 15.08 -22.74 2.93
CA PRO A 348 15.82 -23.79 3.64
C PRO A 348 15.12 -25.16 3.48
N PRO A 349 15.87 -26.26 3.31
CA PRO A 349 15.30 -27.60 3.14
C PRO A 349 14.41 -27.96 4.34
N GLY A 350 13.18 -28.41 4.07
CA GLY A 350 12.15 -28.70 5.07
C GLY A 350 11.02 -27.66 5.18
N GLN A 351 11.02 -26.62 4.34
CA GLN A 351 9.88 -25.69 4.14
C GLN A 351 9.14 -25.94 2.80
N GLU A 352 9.51 -26.99 2.06
CA GLU A 352 9.03 -27.27 0.70
C GLU A 352 7.72 -28.08 0.64
N SER A 353 7.34 -28.77 1.72
CA SER A 353 6.08 -29.49 1.75
C SER A 353 4.99 -28.62 2.36
N PHE A 354 3.81 -28.57 1.73
CA PHE A 354 2.52 -28.01 2.19
C PHE A 354 2.01 -26.69 1.57
N ALA A 355 2.68 -26.13 0.55
CA ALA A 355 2.05 -25.06 -0.28
C ALA A 355 1.25 -25.61 -1.49
N GLU A 356 1.34 -26.91 -1.75
CA GLU A 356 0.38 -27.68 -2.55
C GLU A 356 -0.57 -28.38 -1.59
N TYR A 357 -1.77 -27.85 -1.41
CA TYR A 357 -2.89 -28.64 -0.92
C TYR A 357 -3.93 -28.62 -2.03
N SER A 358 -4.08 -29.78 -2.67
CA SER A 358 -5.13 -30.07 -3.63
C SER A 358 -6.49 -29.89 -3.00
N ASP A 359 -7.44 -29.45 -3.81
CA ASP A 359 -8.88 -29.38 -3.51
C ASP A 359 -9.38 -30.69 -2.89
N ASP A 360 -9.97 -30.60 -1.70
CA ASP A 360 -11.04 -31.47 -1.20
C ASP A 360 -12.13 -30.58 -0.56
#